data_AF-A0A091C5D5-F1
#
_entry.id   AF-A0A091C5D5-F1
#
_cell.length_a   1.000
_cell.length_b   1.000
_cell.length_c   1.000
_cell.angle_alpha   90.00
_cell.angle_beta   90.00
_cell.angle_gamma   90.00
#
_symmetry.space_group_name_H-M   'P 1'
#
loop_
_entity.id
_entity.type
_entity.pdbx_description
1 polymer ?
#
loop_
_entity_poly.entity_id
_entity_poly.type
_entity_poly.pdbx_seq_one_letter_code
_entity_poly.pdbx_strand_id
1 'polypeptide(L)'
;MSEETKKTLTQLANELNVSRDKIIYRYKKLPEEDYFKENNTIYLLNSGIQKIVDDLGDDIKENQEENDAESQVNPSFDYLIDQLSRKDEQIDQLHKLVDQQQQLNAEDKKIIKELRQYSSIEAPKEEDTDTKKKKRLTKNYSKKTNNLCN
;
A
#
# COMPACT_ATOMS: atom_id res chain seq x y z
N MET A 1 30.45 19.69 -15.67
CA MET A 1 31.29 19.07 -14.63
C MET A 1 30.87 17.63 -14.55
N SER A 2 31.57 16.73 -15.25
CA SER A 2 31.25 15.31 -15.24
C SER A 2 31.68 14.76 -13.88
N GLU A 3 30.74 14.24 -13.10
CA GLU A 3 31.06 13.54 -11.86
C GLU A 3 32.03 12.40 -12.20
N GLU A 4 33.26 12.47 -11.68
CA GLU A 4 34.19 11.35 -11.75
C GLU A 4 33.61 10.21 -10.92
N THR A 5 32.93 9.28 -11.59
CA THR A 5 32.33 8.09 -11.00
C THR A 5 33.40 7.12 -10.54
N LYS A 6 33.97 7.36 -9.37
CA LYS A 6 34.89 6.43 -8.71
C LYS A 6 34.14 5.20 -8.20
N LYS A 7 34.63 4.01 -8.54
CA LYS A 7 34.04 2.73 -8.10
C LYS A 7 35.07 1.88 -7.39
N THR A 8 34.65 1.19 -6.34
CA THR A 8 35.50 0.18 -5.70
C THR A 8 35.52 -1.11 -6.50
N LEU A 9 36.54 -1.94 -6.30
CA LEU A 9 36.62 -3.27 -6.92
C LEU A 9 35.36 -4.12 -6.66
N THR A 10 34.76 -3.98 -5.47
CA THR A 10 33.53 -4.68 -5.09
C THR A 10 32.31 -4.14 -5.84
N GLN A 11 32.19 -2.82 -5.96
CA GLN A 11 31.09 -2.20 -6.71
C GLN A 11 31.17 -2.58 -8.20
N LEU A 12 32.37 -2.51 -8.79
CA LEU A 12 32.56 -2.89 -10.19
C LEU A 12 32.26 -4.37 -10.43
N ALA A 13 32.66 -5.25 -9.51
CA ALA A 13 32.36 -6.68 -9.60
C ALA A 13 30.85 -6.96 -9.63
N ASN A 14 30.10 -6.30 -8.74
CA ASN A 14 28.65 -6.45 -8.66
C ASN A 14 27.94 -5.88 -9.90
N GLU A 15 28.40 -4.74 -10.44
CA GLU A 15 27.82 -4.15 -11.64
C GLU A 15 28.05 -4.99 -12.90
N LEU A 16 29.24 -5.58 -13.03
CA LEU A 16 29.62 -6.43 -14.16
C LEU A 16 29.20 -7.90 -13.97
N ASN A 17 28.51 -8.21 -12.86
CA ASN A 17 28.10 -9.56 -12.46
C ASN A 17 29.25 -10.59 -12.57
N VAL A 18 30.45 -10.20 -12.17
CA VAL A 18 31.65 -11.04 -12.22
C VAL A 18 32.27 -11.19 -10.85
N SER A 19 32.99 -12.29 -10.62
CA SER A 19 33.69 -12.48 -9.34
C SER A 19 34.67 -11.33 -9.06
N ARG A 20 34.69 -10.88 -7.81
CA ARG A 20 35.64 -9.88 -7.31
C ARG A 20 37.09 -10.26 -7.62
N ASP A 21 37.42 -11.55 -7.64
CA ASP A 21 38.77 -12.03 -7.94
C ASP A 21 39.15 -11.80 -9.42
N LYS A 22 38.18 -11.89 -10.34
CA LYS A 22 38.40 -11.53 -11.76
C LYS A 22 38.77 -10.06 -11.85
N ILE A 23 38.01 -9.18 -11.19
CA ILE A 23 38.31 -7.74 -11.14
C ILE A 23 39.67 -7.47 -10.48
N ILE A 24 40.01 -8.16 -9.37
CA ILE A 24 41.32 -8.02 -8.70
C ILE A 24 42.48 -8.43 -9.63
N TYR A 25 42.31 -9.50 -10.41
CA TYR A 25 43.34 -9.95 -11.34
C TYR A 25 43.66 -8.89 -12.40
N ARG A 26 42.63 -8.25 -12.97
CA ARG A 26 42.82 -7.19 -13.98
C ARG A 26 43.32 -5.90 -13.34
N TYR A 27 42.82 -5.56 -12.15
CA TYR A 27 43.33 -4.45 -11.34
C TYR A 27 44.84 -4.50 -11.14
N LYS A 28 45.40 -5.68 -10.81
CA LYS A 28 46.85 -5.84 -10.59
C LYS A 28 47.71 -5.54 -11.82
N LYS A 29 47.12 -5.50 -13.02
CA LYS A 29 47.79 -5.20 -14.29
C LYS A 29 47.60 -3.75 -14.75
N LEU A 30 46.75 -2.98 -14.05
CA LEU A 30 46.49 -1.59 -14.38
C LEU A 30 47.66 -0.69 -13.95
N PRO A 31 47.94 0.37 -14.71
CA PRO A 31 48.88 1.39 -14.27
C PRO A 31 48.34 2.17 -13.07
N GLU A 32 49.25 2.72 -12.27
CA GLU A 32 48.90 3.50 -11.06
C GLU A 32 48.12 4.79 -11.36
N GLU A 33 48.08 5.22 -12.63
CA GLU A 33 47.29 6.38 -13.09
C GLU A 33 45.78 6.10 -13.14
N ASP A 34 45.39 4.83 -13.15
CA ASP A 34 44.00 4.39 -13.35
C ASP A 34 43.26 4.04 -12.04
N TYR A 35 43.96 4.09 -10.91
CA TYR A 35 43.39 3.80 -9.61
C TYR A 35 44.09 4.59 -8.49
N PHE A 36 43.39 4.74 -7.37
CA PHE A 36 44.01 5.24 -6.16
C PHE A 36 43.55 4.43 -4.95
N LYS A 37 44.36 4.48 -3.90
CA LYS A 37 44.08 3.78 -2.64
C LYS A 37 43.82 4.81 -1.54
N GLU A 38 42.64 4.74 -0.96
CA GLU A 38 42.21 5.61 0.14
C GLU A 38 41.66 4.73 1.27
N ASN A 39 42.13 4.93 2.50
CA ASN A 39 41.67 4.20 3.70
C ASN A 39 41.63 2.67 3.50
N ASN A 40 42.71 2.13 2.94
CA ASN A 40 42.86 0.71 2.62
C ASN A 40 41.84 0.15 1.61
N THR A 41 41.09 1.01 0.94
CA THR A 41 40.13 0.69 -0.12
C THR A 41 40.68 1.18 -1.45
N ILE A 42 40.51 0.37 -2.50
CA ILE A 42 40.96 0.69 -3.86
C ILE A 42 39.77 1.25 -4.63
N TYR A 43 39.98 2.42 -5.22
CA TYR A 43 39.03 3.10 -6.10
C TYR A 43 39.61 3.14 -7.50
N LEU A 44 38.80 2.72 -8.48
CA LEU A 44 39.12 2.77 -9.88
C LEU A 44 38.56 4.07 -10.46
N LEU A 45 39.39 4.72 -11.28
CA LEU A 45 38.97 5.83 -12.13
C LEU A 45 38.26 5.27 -13.38
N ASN A 46 37.52 6.14 -14.08
CA ASN A 46 36.79 5.74 -15.29
C ASN A 46 37.69 5.12 -16.37
N SER A 47 38.93 5.59 -16.49
CA SER A 47 39.93 5.02 -17.40
C SER A 47 40.30 3.58 -17.05
N GLY A 48 40.50 3.29 -15.75
CA GLY A 48 40.77 1.94 -15.25
C GLY A 48 39.58 1.01 -15.37
N ILE A 49 38.38 1.52 -15.12
CA ILE A 49 37.13 0.78 -15.30
C ILE A 49 36.98 0.36 -16.76
N GLN A 50 37.19 1.28 -17.71
CA GLN A 50 37.05 0.98 -19.13
C GLN A 50 38.03 -0.10 -19.58
N LYS A 51 39.30 -0.04 -19.18
CA LYS A 51 40.30 -1.07 -19.48
C LYS A 51 39.92 -2.44 -18.92
N ILE A 52 39.39 -2.48 -17.68
CA ILE A 52 38.91 -3.73 -17.10
C ILE A 52 37.73 -4.28 -17.89
N VAL A 53 36.78 -3.44 -18.30
CA VAL A 53 35.60 -3.84 -19.07
C VAL A 53 35.99 -4.34 -20.46
N ASP A 54 36.90 -3.64 -21.14
CA ASP A 54 37.41 -4.05 -22.46
C ASP A 54 38.12 -5.41 -22.38
N ASP A 55 38.94 -5.63 -21.34
CA ASP A 55 39.62 -6.90 -21.08
C ASP A 55 38.64 -8.02 -20.66
N LEU A 56 37.55 -7.69 -19.97
CA LEU A 56 36.49 -8.63 -19.58
C LEU A 56 35.43 -8.83 -20.68
N GLY A 57 35.50 -8.11 -21.79
CA GLY A 57 34.43 -8.05 -22.79
C GLY A 57 33.98 -9.42 -23.32
N ASP A 58 34.88 -10.39 -23.33
CA ASP A 58 34.58 -11.78 -23.71
C ASP A 58 33.97 -12.58 -22.53
N ASP A 59 34.49 -12.42 -21.31
CA ASP A 59 33.97 -13.07 -20.08
C ASP A 59 32.55 -12.58 -19.71
N ILE A 60 32.23 -11.31 -19.96
CA ILE A 60 30.93 -10.70 -19.66
C ILE A 60 29.84 -11.27 -20.58
N LYS A 61 30.17 -11.52 -21.86
CA LYS A 61 29.23 -12.09 -22.83
C LYS A 61 28.92 -13.55 -22.54
N GLU A 62 29.94 -14.35 -22.19
CA GLU A 62 29.76 -15.74 -21.76
C GLU A 62 28.87 -15.84 -20.51
N ASN A 63 29.03 -14.92 -19.55
CA ASN A 63 28.15 -14.85 -18.38
C ASN A 63 26.75 -14.31 -18.70
N GLN A 64 26.55 -13.51 -19.76
CA GLN A 64 25.19 -13.13 -20.17
C GLN A 64 24.44 -14.30 -20.82
N GLU A 65 25.13 -15.20 -21.52
CA GLU A 65 24.50 -16.40 -22.11
C GLU A 65 24.27 -17.51 -21.07
N GLU A 66 25.08 -17.59 -20.00
CA GLU A 66 24.95 -18.62 -18.96
C GLU A 66 24.18 -18.17 -17.70
N ASN A 67 24.06 -16.88 -17.39
CA ASN A 67 23.33 -16.39 -16.20
C ASN A 67 21.84 -16.10 -16.43
N ASP A 68 21.29 -16.34 -17.63
CA ASP A 68 19.83 -16.38 -17.83
C ASP A 68 19.18 -17.63 -17.20
N ALA A 69 20.00 -18.57 -16.67
CA ALA A 69 19.49 -19.80 -16.07
C ALA A 69 19.27 -19.73 -14.54
N GLU A 70 19.91 -18.81 -13.78
CA GLU A 70 19.95 -19.00 -12.31
C GLU A 70 19.91 -17.78 -11.38
N SER A 71 19.66 -16.54 -11.83
CA SER A 71 19.40 -15.45 -10.87
C SER A 71 18.48 -14.34 -11.38
N GLN A 72 17.24 -14.72 -11.69
CA GLN A 72 16.01 -13.99 -11.45
C GLN A 72 14.95 -14.79 -12.20
N VAL A 73 13.94 -15.28 -11.49
CA VAL A 73 12.68 -15.64 -12.16
C VAL A 73 12.11 -14.31 -12.63
N ASN A 74 12.60 -13.79 -13.76
CA ASN A 74 11.86 -12.84 -14.56
C ASN A 74 10.80 -13.71 -15.22
N PRO A 75 9.55 -13.73 -14.70
CA PRO A 75 8.49 -14.39 -15.42
C PRO A 75 8.49 -13.90 -16.86
N SER A 76 8.41 -14.84 -17.80
CA SER A 76 8.24 -14.54 -19.22
C SER A 76 7.19 -13.41 -19.36
N PHE A 77 7.44 -12.46 -20.25
CA PHE A 77 6.56 -11.33 -20.48
C PHE A 77 5.08 -11.76 -20.66
N ASP A 78 4.86 -12.91 -21.30
CA ASP A 78 3.52 -13.51 -21.47
C ASP A 78 2.88 -13.94 -20.14
N TYR A 79 3.67 -14.44 -19.20
CA TYR A 79 3.20 -14.80 -17.86
C TYR A 79 2.85 -13.56 -17.03
N LEU A 80 3.62 -12.48 -17.18
CA LEU A 80 3.29 -11.19 -16.55
C LEU A 80 1.99 -10.62 -17.10
N ILE A 81 1.77 -10.72 -18.41
CA ILE A 81 0.51 -10.31 -19.05
C ILE A 81 -0.65 -11.14 -18.52
N ASP A 82 -0.53 -12.47 -18.49
CA ASP A 82 -1.58 -13.35 -17.97
C ASP A 82 -1.90 -13.06 -16.49
N GLN A 83 -0.87 -12.81 -15.67
CA GLN A 83 -1.08 -12.40 -14.28
C GLN A 83 -1.80 -11.05 -14.16
N LEU A 84 -1.46 -10.07 -15.01
CA LEU A 84 -2.13 -8.77 -15.01
C LEU A 84 -3.60 -8.92 -15.38
N SER A 85 -3.91 -9.66 -16.45
CA SER A 85 -5.29 -9.92 -16.87
C SER A 85 -6.11 -10.59 -15.76
N ARG A 86 -5.56 -11.59 -15.08
CA ARG A 86 -6.24 -12.23 -13.94
C ARG A 86 -6.47 -11.28 -12.77
N LYS A 87 -5.51 -10.38 -12.49
CA LYS A 87 -5.67 -9.38 -11.42
C LYS A 87 -6.73 -8.35 -11.78
N ASP A 88 -6.79 -7.91 -13.03
CA ASP A 88 -7.83 -6.99 -13.50
C ASP A 88 -9.22 -7.62 -13.40
N GLU A 89 -9.38 -8.89 -13.79
CA GLU A 89 -10.65 -9.62 -13.61
C GLU A 89 -11.07 -9.71 -12.13
N GLN A 90 -10.12 -9.94 -11.22
CA GLN A 90 -10.40 -9.94 -9.78
C GLN A 90 -10.82 -8.56 -9.27
N ILE A 91 -10.18 -7.50 -9.75
CA ILE A 91 -10.54 -6.12 -9.41
C ILE A 91 -11.97 -5.82 -9.88
N ASP A 92 -12.34 -6.23 -11.09
CA ASP A 92 -13.71 -6.06 -11.61
C ASP A 92 -14.76 -6.78 -10.76
N GLN A 93 -14.45 -8.01 -10.32
CA GLN A 93 -15.34 -8.76 -9.43
C GLN A 93 -15.50 -8.07 -8.07
N LEU A 94 -14.40 -7.61 -7.48
CA LEU A 94 -14.42 -6.88 -6.22
C LEU A 94 -15.20 -5.56 -6.35
N HIS A 95 -15.02 -4.84 -7.45
CA HIS A 95 -15.74 -3.60 -7.71
C HIS A 95 -17.25 -3.82 -7.80
N LYS A 96 -17.69 -4.86 -8.53
CA LYS A 96 -19.11 -5.25 -8.59
C LYS A 96 -19.69 -5.59 -7.21
N LEU A 97 -18.94 -6.31 -6.37
CA LEU A 97 -19.39 -6.64 -5.01
C LEU A 97 -19.52 -5.39 -4.14
N VAL A 98 -18.59 -4.45 -4.26
CA VAL A 98 -18.64 -3.17 -3.56
C VAL A 98 -19.87 -2.37 -3.99
N ASP A 99 -20.14 -2.27 -5.30
CA ASP A 99 -21.30 -1.56 -5.82
C ASP A 99 -22.62 -2.17 -5.33
N GLN A 100 -22.72 -3.51 -5.35
CA GLN A 100 -23.88 -4.24 -4.80
C GLN A 100 -24.07 -3.94 -3.32
N GLN A 101 -23.00 -3.94 -2.53
CA GLN A 101 -23.09 -3.64 -1.11
C GLN A 101 -23.52 -2.19 -0.85
N GLN A 102 -23.06 -1.24 -1.67
CA GLN A 102 -23.48 0.16 -1.57
C GLN A 102 -24.97 0.32 -1.89
N GLN A 103 -25.46 -0.35 -2.93
CA GLN A 103 -26.87 -0.32 -3.30
C GLN A 103 -27.75 -0.90 -2.19
N LEU A 104 -27.42 -2.10 -1.69
CA LEU A 104 -28.16 -2.75 -0.60
C LEU A 104 -28.20 -1.88 0.65
N ASN A 105 -27.07 -1.28 1.03
CA ASN A 105 -27.01 -0.37 2.18
C ASN A 105 -27.89 0.88 1.99
N ALA A 106 -28.03 1.38 0.76
CA ALA A 106 -28.91 2.51 0.47
C ALA A 106 -30.39 2.10 0.56
N GLU A 107 -30.73 0.92 0.05
CA GLU A 107 -32.08 0.34 0.15
C GLU A 107 -32.47 0.05 1.61
N ASP A 108 -31.59 -0.58 2.38
CA ASP A 108 -31.79 -0.84 3.80
C ASP A 108 -32.05 0.45 4.59
N LYS A 109 -31.23 1.50 4.34
CA LYS A 109 -31.42 2.81 4.95
C LYS A 109 -32.79 3.42 4.60
N LYS A 110 -33.25 3.24 3.36
CA LYS A 110 -34.56 3.72 2.92
C LYS A 110 -35.69 2.97 3.62
N ILE A 111 -35.64 1.64 3.66
CA ILE A 111 -36.64 0.80 4.33
C ILE A 111 -36.70 1.10 5.83
N ILE A 112 -35.54 1.21 6.50
CA ILE A 112 -35.48 1.57 7.93
C ILE A 112 -36.12 2.94 8.17
N LYS A 113 -35.91 3.91 7.27
CA LYS A 113 -36.51 5.24 7.38
C LYS A 113 -38.03 5.17 7.22
N GLU A 114 -38.52 4.43 6.23
CA GLU A 114 -39.96 4.22 6.00
C GLU A 114 -40.62 3.54 7.20
N LEU A 115 -40.06 2.44 7.71
CA LEU A 115 -40.56 1.74 8.90
C LEU A 115 -40.59 2.64 10.13
N ARG A 116 -39.54 3.46 10.34
CA ARG A 116 -39.54 4.47 11.41
C ARG A 116 -40.67 5.47 11.24
N GLN A 117 -40.94 5.94 10.02
CA GLN A 117 -42.04 6.84 9.74
C GLN A 117 -43.41 6.19 10.00
N TYR A 118 -43.64 4.96 9.53
CA TYR A 118 -44.85 4.20 9.83
C TYR A 118 -45.03 4.01 11.33
N SER A 119 -44.02 3.55 12.07
CA SER A 119 -44.10 3.43 13.54
C SER A 119 -44.38 4.76 14.25
N SER A 120 -43.99 5.89 13.66
CA SER A 120 -44.26 7.23 14.20
C SER A 120 -45.68 7.72 13.90
N ILE A 121 -46.31 7.20 12.83
CA ILE A 121 -47.66 7.54 12.38
C ILE A 121 -48.69 6.59 12.99
N GLU A 122 -48.32 5.32 13.17
CA GLU A 122 -49.20 4.21 13.56
C GLU A 122 -49.27 4.02 15.07
N ALA A 123 -48.44 4.72 15.85
CA ALA A 123 -48.66 4.86 17.28
C ALA A 123 -49.98 5.62 17.48
N PRO A 124 -51.06 4.97 17.96
CA PRO A 124 -52.14 5.72 18.56
C PRO A 124 -51.46 6.48 19.69
N LYS A 125 -51.63 7.80 19.74
CA LYS A 125 -51.52 8.46 21.02
C LYS A 125 -52.60 7.79 21.86
N GLU A 126 -52.21 6.83 22.70
CA GLU A 126 -53.06 6.42 23.80
C GLU A 126 -53.42 7.73 24.48
N GLU A 127 -54.68 8.14 24.30
CA GLU A 127 -55.22 9.25 25.05
C GLU A 127 -55.08 8.83 26.50
N ASP A 128 -54.07 9.40 27.17
CA ASP A 128 -53.83 9.29 28.60
C ASP A 128 -55.08 9.76 29.34
N THR A 129 -56.06 8.86 29.48
CA THR A 129 -57.28 9.05 30.26
C THR A 129 -56.97 9.11 31.76
N ASP A 130 -55.72 8.89 32.18
CA ASP A 130 -55.27 8.96 33.57
C ASP A 130 -54.79 10.33 34.05
N THR A 131 -54.49 11.28 33.16
CA THR A 131 -54.04 12.62 33.60
C THR A 131 -55.19 13.56 34.00
N LYS A 132 -56.42 13.32 33.54
CA LYS A 132 -57.61 14.13 33.91
C LYS A 132 -58.20 13.76 35.29
N LYS A 133 -58.03 12.52 35.78
CA LYS A 133 -58.50 12.13 37.12
C LYS A 133 -57.66 12.74 38.25
N LYS A 134 -56.34 12.85 38.09
CA LYS A 134 -55.44 13.46 39.10
C LYS A 134 -55.61 14.98 39.23
N LYS A 135 -55.95 15.71 38.16
CA LYS A 135 -56.23 17.16 38.21
C LYS A 135 -57.57 17.53 38.87
N ARG A 136 -58.53 16.59 38.95
CA ARG A 136 -59.83 16.83 39.63
C ARG A 136 -59.77 16.56 41.13
N LEU A 137 -58.93 15.65 41.60
CA LEU A 137 -58.74 15.42 43.04
C LEU A 137 -58.04 16.60 43.73
N THR A 138 -56.97 17.15 43.13
CA THR A 138 -56.16 18.21 43.77
C THR A 138 -56.88 19.56 43.90
N LYS A 139 -57.88 19.83 43.05
CA LYS A 139 -58.69 21.07 43.14
C LYS A 139 -59.73 21.05 44.27
N ASN A 140 -60.12 19.86 44.75
CA ASN A 140 -61.11 19.73 45.82
C ASN A 140 -60.47 19.74 47.22
N TYR A 141 -59.21 19.33 47.36
CA TYR A 141 -58.49 19.40 48.65
C TYR A 141 -57.98 20.81 48.98
N SER A 142 -57.69 21.65 47.99
CA SER A 142 -57.24 23.04 48.23
C SER A 142 -58.36 24.00 48.65
N LYS A 143 -59.63 23.73 48.33
CA LYS A 143 -60.76 24.58 48.75
C LYS A 143 -61.23 24.34 50.19
N LYS A 144 -60.79 23.26 50.85
CA LYS A 144 -61.21 22.92 52.22
C LYS A 144 -60.31 23.49 53.31
N THR A 145 -59.11 23.97 52.98
CA THR A 145 -58.14 24.47 53.96
C THR A 145 -58.17 26.00 54.15
N ASN A 146 -58.87 26.75 53.30
CA ASN A 146 -58.90 28.22 53.39
C ASN A 146 -60.12 28.78 54.15
N ASN A 147 -60.93 27.94 54.80
CA ASN A 147 -62.08 28.36 55.62
C ASN A 147 -61.98 27.95 57.11
N LEU A 148 -60.77 27.67 57.62
CA LEU A 148 -60.58 27.23 59.01
C LEU A 148 -59.53 28.00 59.82
N CYS A 149 -59.09 29.17 59.33
CA CYS A 149 -58.42 30.16 60.17
C CYS A 149 -59.20 31.47 60.09
N ASN A 150 -60.23 31.57 60.94
CA ASN A 150 -60.56 32.82 61.61
C ASN A 150 -59.45 33.16 62.61
#